data_AF-A0A931IRM8-F1
#
_entry.id   AF-A0A931IRM8-F1
#
_cell.length_a   1.000
_cell.length_b   1.000
_cell.length_c   1.000
_cell.angle_alpha   90.00
_cell.angle_beta   90.00
_cell.angle_gamma   90.00
#
_symmetry.space_group_name_H-M   'P 1'
#
loop_
_entity.id
_entity.type
_entity.pdbx_description
1 polymer ?
#
loop_
_entity_poly.entity_id
_entity_poly.type
_entity_poly.pdbx_seq_one_letter_code
_entity_poly.pdbx_strand_id
1 'polypeptide(L)'
;MEFIARHNLNHSTNAPFSSENLINISEIGLVVHDVPAAQKRITSHFAIDEYKDSYETFAAIGDEDGLFILSVYNRTWFGSNLKGAIYKTEVEIEGDIIKGELILGDYPYKIISS
;
A
#
# COMPACT_ATOMS: atom_id res chain seq x y z
N MET A 1 -7.32 11.35 4.15
CA MET A 1 -8.30 10.32 3.74
C MET A 1 -8.65 10.63 2.30
N GLU A 2 -8.65 9.61 1.45
CA GLU A 2 -8.92 9.68 0.02
C GLU A 2 -9.93 8.59 -0.35
N PHE A 3 -10.82 8.87 -1.31
CA PHE A 3 -11.72 7.87 -1.89
C PHE A 3 -11.32 7.68 -3.35
N ILE A 4 -10.95 6.45 -3.71
CA ILE A 4 -10.44 6.11 -5.05
C ILE A 4 -11.49 5.27 -5.77
N ALA A 5 -11.95 5.74 -6.93
CA ALA A 5 -12.83 4.98 -7.81
C ALA A 5 -12.01 4.38 -8.96
N ARG A 6 -11.81 3.06 -8.94
CA ARG A 6 -11.14 2.34 -10.04
C ARG A 6 -12.18 1.91 -11.07
N HIS A 7 -12.19 2.59 -12.22
CA HIS A 7 -13.24 2.43 -13.24
C HIS A 7 -13.14 1.13 -14.05
N ASN A 8 -12.03 0.41 -13.95
CA ASN A 8 -11.77 -0.88 -14.56
C ASN A 8 -12.17 -2.06 -13.67
N LEU A 9 -12.43 -1.84 -12.38
CA LEU A 9 -13.00 -2.85 -11.50
C LEU A 9 -14.52 -2.90 -11.64
N ASN A 10 -15.09 -4.10 -11.56
CA ASN A 10 -16.52 -4.30 -11.78
C ASN A 10 -17.34 -4.12 -10.49
N HIS A 11 -17.31 -2.90 -9.93
CA HIS A 11 -18.05 -2.52 -8.72
C HIS A 11 -19.16 -1.49 -8.99
N SER A 12 -19.68 -1.43 -10.21
CA SER A 12 -20.72 -0.46 -10.57
C SER A 12 -22.02 -0.69 -9.78
N THR A 13 -22.62 0.40 -9.30
CA THR A 13 -23.91 0.38 -8.61
C THR A 13 -24.74 1.58 -9.02
N ASN A 14 -26.06 1.39 -9.08
CA ASN A 14 -27.04 2.46 -9.31
C ASN A 14 -27.62 3.01 -8.00
N ALA A 15 -27.22 2.46 -6.85
CA ALA A 15 -27.63 2.96 -5.54
C ALA A 15 -26.94 4.30 -5.24
N PRO A 16 -27.60 5.22 -4.50
CA PRO A 16 -26.93 6.42 -3.99
C PRO A 16 -25.72 6.04 -3.12
N PHE A 17 -24.61 6.79 -3.28
CA PHE A 17 -23.40 6.56 -2.50
C PHE A 17 -23.62 6.79 -0.99
N SER A 18 -23.07 5.90 -0.18
CA SER A 18 -23.08 5.91 1.27
C SER A 18 -21.83 5.21 1.82
N SER A 19 -21.64 5.23 3.14
CA SER A 19 -20.56 4.49 3.80
C SER A 19 -20.64 2.97 3.59
N GLU A 20 -21.83 2.44 3.28
CA GLU A 20 -22.00 1.01 2.94
C GLU A 20 -21.41 0.64 1.58
N ASN A 21 -21.03 1.64 0.77
CA ASN A 21 -20.41 1.44 -0.54
C ASN A 21 -18.87 1.51 -0.49
N LEU A 22 -18.27 1.60 0.70
CA LEU A 22 -16.83 1.48 0.88
C LEU A 22 -16.42 0.01 0.80
N ILE A 23 -15.59 -0.33 -0.18
CA ILE A 23 -15.30 -1.71 -0.57
C ILE A 23 -14.08 -2.30 0.14
N ASN A 24 -12.98 -1.55 0.23
CA ASN A 24 -11.70 -2.02 0.77
C ASN A 24 -10.78 -0.83 1.11
N ILE A 25 -9.64 -1.13 1.73
CA ILE A 25 -8.51 -0.21 1.79
C ILE A 25 -7.74 -0.36 0.47
N SER A 26 -7.88 0.60 -0.44
CA SER A 26 -7.21 0.52 -1.74
C SER A 26 -5.71 0.82 -1.66
N GLU A 27 -5.28 1.68 -0.74
CA GLU A 27 -3.89 2.10 -0.61
C GLU A 27 -3.52 2.36 0.85
N ILE A 28 -2.31 1.95 1.26
CA ILE A 28 -1.72 2.32 2.56
C ILE A 28 -0.26 2.78 2.39
N GLY A 29 0.05 3.95 2.97
CA GLY A 29 1.38 4.54 2.89
C GLY A 29 2.34 3.96 3.92
N LEU A 30 3.52 3.51 3.48
CA LEU A 30 4.64 3.10 4.35
C LEU A 30 5.85 3.99 4.06
N VAL A 31 6.26 4.78 5.05
CA VAL A 31 7.40 5.70 4.91
C VAL A 31 8.69 4.95 5.24
N VAL A 32 9.69 5.05 4.36
CA VAL A 32 10.97 4.36 4.53
C VAL A 32 12.13 5.30 4.19
N HIS A 33 13.34 4.96 4.63
CA HIS A 33 14.56 5.67 4.25
C HIS A 33 15.12 5.20 2.91
N ASP A 34 14.86 3.94 2.53
CA ASP A 34 15.33 3.31 1.30
C ASP A 34 14.15 2.57 0.65
N VAL A 35 13.59 3.19 -0.40
CA VAL A 35 12.42 2.66 -1.12
C VAL A 35 12.77 1.39 -1.89
N PRO A 36 13.83 1.34 -2.73
CA PRO A 36 14.20 0.12 -3.44
C PRO A 36 14.46 -1.08 -2.52
N ALA A 37 15.12 -0.87 -1.37
CA ALA A 37 15.38 -1.95 -0.42
C ALA A 37 14.10 -2.45 0.25
N ALA A 38 13.19 -1.55 0.63
CA ALA A 38 11.90 -1.90 1.20
C ALA A 38 11.01 -2.64 0.19
N GLN A 39 10.95 -2.14 -1.05
CA GLN A 39 10.22 -2.78 -2.15
C GLN A 39 10.70 -4.21 -2.35
N LYS A 40 12.01 -4.40 -2.54
CA LYS A 40 12.59 -5.72 -2.75
C LYS A 40 12.25 -6.70 -1.64
N ARG A 41 12.22 -6.26 -0.38
CA ARG A 41 11.86 -7.10 0.76
C ARG A 41 10.40 -7.55 0.70
N ILE A 42 9.48 -6.63 0.43
CA ILE A 42 8.04 -6.94 0.35
C ILE A 42 7.77 -7.89 -0.83
N THR A 43 8.24 -7.52 -2.03
CA THR A 43 7.99 -8.28 -3.26
C THR A 43 8.57 -9.69 -3.17
N SER A 44 9.82 -9.81 -2.68
CA SER A 44 10.47 -11.12 -2.56
C SER A 44 9.87 -12.00 -1.46
N HIS A 45 9.33 -11.42 -0.39
CA HIS A 45 8.78 -12.20 0.72
C HIS A 45 7.39 -12.75 0.40
N PHE A 46 6.53 -11.94 -0.21
CA PHE A 46 5.13 -12.29 -0.48
C PHE A 46 4.87 -12.76 -1.92
N ALA A 47 5.87 -12.69 -2.80
CA ALA A 47 5.73 -12.89 -4.26
C ALA A 47 4.68 -11.95 -4.87
N ILE A 48 4.73 -10.67 -4.46
CA ILE A 48 3.86 -9.60 -4.98
C ILE A 48 4.66 -8.75 -5.97
N ASP A 49 4.04 -8.35 -7.06
CA ASP A 49 4.67 -7.53 -8.11
C ASP A 49 4.61 -6.03 -7.80
N GLU A 50 5.46 -5.26 -8.51
CA GLU A 50 5.28 -3.81 -8.59
C GLU A 50 4.10 -3.47 -9.49
N TYR A 51 3.28 -2.51 -9.06
CA TYR A 51 2.09 -2.12 -9.82
C TYR A 51 2.45 -1.28 -11.06
N LYS A 52 3.47 -0.42 -10.91
CA LYS A 52 4.01 0.49 -11.95
C LYS A 52 5.49 0.74 -11.70
N ASP A 53 6.12 1.48 -12.61
CA ASP A 53 7.51 1.94 -12.48
C ASP A 53 7.79 2.47 -11.08
N SER A 54 8.81 1.88 -10.46
CA SER A 54 9.31 2.28 -9.15
C SER A 54 10.50 3.23 -9.28
N TYR A 55 10.63 4.14 -8.31
CA TYR A 55 11.68 5.16 -8.26
C TYR A 55 12.38 5.15 -6.89
N GLU A 56 13.56 5.78 -6.82
CA GLU A 56 14.35 5.94 -5.59
C GLU A 56 13.57 6.56 -4.41
N THR A 57 12.50 7.30 -4.69
CA THR A 57 11.74 8.04 -3.68
C THR A 57 10.31 7.55 -3.48
N PHE A 58 9.84 6.64 -4.35
CA PHE A 58 8.45 6.22 -4.40
C PHE A 58 8.27 4.90 -5.15
N ALA A 59 7.47 3.98 -4.61
CA ALA A 59 7.08 2.75 -5.30
C ALA A 59 5.64 2.36 -4.90
N ALA A 60 4.94 1.69 -5.82
CA ALA A 60 3.62 1.10 -5.56
C ALA A 60 3.70 -0.42 -5.77
N ILE A 61 3.28 -1.19 -4.77
CA ILE A 61 3.41 -2.66 -4.74
C ILE A 61 2.04 -3.28 -4.50
N GLY A 62 1.68 -4.29 -5.28
CA GLY A 62 0.35 -4.90 -5.26
C GLY A 62 -0.45 -4.61 -6.53
N ASP A 63 -1.77 -4.58 -6.38
CA ASP A 63 -2.69 -4.37 -7.49
C ASP A 63 -3.81 -3.39 -7.11
N GLU A 64 -4.84 -3.34 -7.93
CA GLU A 64 -5.93 -2.40 -7.80
C GLU A 64 -6.84 -2.65 -6.59
N ASP A 65 -6.84 -3.87 -6.05
CA ASP A 65 -7.55 -4.24 -4.84
C ASP A 65 -6.72 -3.94 -3.57
N GLY A 66 -5.43 -3.64 -3.69
CA GLY A 66 -4.63 -3.18 -2.57
C GLY A 66 -3.19 -2.83 -2.96
N LEU A 67 -2.79 -1.58 -2.68
CA LEU A 67 -1.42 -1.11 -2.87
C LEU A 67 -0.75 -0.73 -1.55
N PHE A 68 0.49 -1.20 -1.38
CA PHE A 68 1.45 -0.51 -0.53
C PHE A 68 2.06 0.65 -1.30
N ILE A 69 1.96 1.84 -0.72
CA ILE A 69 2.58 3.06 -1.25
C ILE A 69 3.84 3.38 -0.45
N LEU A 70 4.99 3.01 -1.00
CA LEU A 70 6.28 3.32 -0.39
C LEU A 70 6.67 4.76 -0.73
N SER A 71 7.08 5.52 0.28
CA SER A 71 7.51 6.92 0.11
C SER A 71 8.73 7.20 0.97
N VAL A 72 9.70 7.94 0.43
CA VAL A 72 10.87 8.36 1.22
C VAL A 72 10.47 9.30 2.36
N TYR A 73 11.17 9.20 3.49
CA TYR A 73 11.00 10.08 4.64
C TYR A 73 10.98 11.58 4.27
N ASN A 74 10.12 12.36 4.95
CA ASN A 74 9.99 13.82 4.79
C ASN A 74 9.46 14.30 3.43
N ARG A 75 9.08 13.40 2.51
CA ARG A 75 8.36 13.73 1.28
C ARG A 75 6.93 14.16 1.60
N THR A 76 6.44 15.24 0.99
CA THR A 76 5.05 15.68 1.15
C THR A 76 4.11 14.71 0.44
N TRP A 77 3.06 14.27 1.12
CA TRP A 77 2.00 13.45 0.52
C TRP A 77 1.18 14.28 -0.45
N PHE A 78 0.97 13.75 -1.65
CA PHE A 78 0.08 14.36 -2.64
C PHE A 78 -1.33 14.52 -2.06
N GLY A 79 -2.01 15.63 -2.39
CA GLY A 79 -3.32 15.95 -1.82
C GLY A 79 -3.29 16.42 -0.36
N SER A 80 -2.11 16.68 0.23
CA SER A 80 -1.98 17.19 1.59
C SER A 80 -0.78 18.13 1.77
N ASN A 81 -0.70 18.79 2.94
CA ASN A 81 0.49 19.55 3.38
C ASN A 81 1.33 18.78 4.41
N LEU A 82 1.04 17.49 4.62
CA LEU A 82 1.71 16.66 5.61
C LEU A 82 2.93 15.98 5.00
N LYS A 83 4.00 15.92 5.77
CA LYS A 83 5.22 15.20 5.41
C LYS A 83 5.15 13.76 5.90
N GLY A 84 5.63 12.83 5.07
CA GLY A 84 5.75 11.43 5.45
C GLY A 84 6.68 11.25 6.64
N ALA A 85 6.18 10.59 7.67
CA ALA A 85 6.92 10.16 8.85
C ALA A 85 6.62 8.69 9.15
N ILE A 86 7.51 8.06 9.90
CA ILE A 86 7.43 6.64 10.26
C ILE A 86 6.55 6.51 11.50
N TYR A 87 5.50 5.69 11.40
CA TYR A 87 4.59 5.37 12.50
C TYR A 87 4.38 3.87 12.56
N LYS A 88 4.04 3.33 13.73
CA LYS A 88 3.73 1.90 13.85
C LYS A 88 2.51 1.55 12.99
N THR A 89 2.65 0.54 12.14
CA THR A 89 1.57 0.05 11.25
C THR A 89 1.60 -1.47 11.21
N GLU A 90 0.44 -2.09 11.36
CA GLU A 90 0.24 -3.52 11.17
C GLU A 90 -0.84 -3.71 10.09
N VAL A 91 -0.58 -4.57 9.11
CA VAL A 91 -1.48 -4.81 7.97
C VAL A 91 -1.63 -6.31 7.76
N GLU A 92 -2.85 -6.77 7.57
CA GLU A 92 -3.17 -8.11 7.09
C GLU A 92 -3.59 -8.03 5.63
N ILE A 93 -3.02 -8.90 4.79
CA ILE A 93 -3.27 -8.95 3.35
C ILE A 93 -3.71 -10.35 2.93
N GLU A 94 -4.51 -10.42 1.89
CA GLU A 94 -5.03 -11.65 1.29
C GLU A 94 -4.81 -11.64 -0.22
N GLY A 95 -4.82 -12.82 -0.84
CA GLY A 95 -4.65 -12.97 -2.29
C GLY A 95 -3.86 -14.22 -2.68
N ASP A 96 -3.52 -14.32 -3.96
CA ASP A 96 -2.60 -15.37 -4.47
C ASP A 96 -1.14 -14.97 -4.17
N ILE A 97 -0.80 -15.02 -2.89
CA ILE A 97 0.47 -14.55 -2.32
C ILE A 97 1.08 -15.59 -1.38
N ILE A 98 2.39 -15.51 -1.13
CA ILE A 98 3.04 -16.38 -0.15
C ILE A 98 2.53 -16.04 1.25
N LYS A 99 2.10 -17.06 2.00
CA LYS A 99 1.64 -16.92 3.39
C LYS A 99 2.81 -16.72 4.36
N GLY A 100 2.69 -15.79 5.29
CA GLY A 100 3.75 -15.51 6.24
C GLY A 100 3.59 -14.19 6.99
N GLU A 101 4.64 -13.86 7.73
CA GLU A 101 4.74 -12.62 8.50
C GLU A 101 6.07 -11.94 8.17
N LEU A 102 6.01 -10.65 7.82
CA LEU A 102 7.17 -9.80 7.55
C LEU A 102 7.20 -8.63 8.53
N ILE A 103 8.29 -8.55 9.30
CA ILE A 103 8.73 -7.31 9.94
C ILE A 103 9.68 -6.60 8.98
N LEU A 104 9.33 -5.40 8.53
CA LEU A 104 10.07 -4.72 7.47
C LEU A 104 11.33 -4.04 8.02
N GLY A 105 12.44 -4.78 8.10
CA GLY A 105 13.72 -4.24 8.55
C GLY A 105 13.63 -3.63 9.95
N ASP A 106 14.14 -2.41 10.12
CA ASP A 106 14.09 -1.68 11.40
C ASP A 106 12.83 -0.80 11.53
N TYR A 107 11.93 -0.85 10.55
CA TYR A 107 10.69 -0.08 10.60
C TYR A 107 9.66 -0.76 11.50
N PRO A 108 8.79 0.02 12.18
CA PRO A 108 7.72 -0.52 13.02
C PRO A 108 6.53 -1.01 12.16
N TYR A 109 6.81 -1.72 11.07
CA TYR A 109 5.83 -2.24 10.13
C TYR A 109 5.77 -3.77 10.23
N LYS A 110 4.54 -4.27 10.40
CA LYS A 110 4.22 -5.68 10.37
C LYS A 110 3.24 -5.95 9.24
N ILE A 111 3.58 -6.88 8.34
CA ILE A 111 2.69 -7.33 7.27
C ILE A 111 2.45 -8.83 7.48
N ILE A 112 1.18 -9.22 7.51
CA ILE A 112 0.75 -10.61 7.70
C ILE A 112 -0.03 -11.00 6.45
N SER A 113 0.25 -12.17 5.88
CA SER A 113 -0.59 -12.74 4.83
C SER A 113 -1.26 -14.03 5.29
N SER A 114 -2.59 -14.09 5.08
CA SER A 114 -3.47 -15.18 5.54
C SER A 114 -4.01 -16.04 4.42
#